data_AF-A0A7S6MIE6-F1
#
_entry.id   AF-A0A7S6MIE6-F1
#
_cell.length_a   1.000
_cell.length_b   1.000
_cell.length_c   1.000
_cell.angle_alpha   90.00
_cell.angle_beta   90.00
_cell.angle_gamma   90.00
#
_symmetry.space_group_name_H-M   'P 1'
#
loop_
_entity.id
_entity.type
_entity.pdbx_description
1 polymer ?
#
loop_
_entity_poly.entity_id
_entity_poly.type
_entity_poly.pdbx_seq_one_letter_code
_entity_poly.pdbx_strand_id
1 'polypeptide(L)'
;MTDREDHKKKIIDIIKSANNEQEDTQPSSISVNGNGNMTAGRDLNINPIIQKKVVVKTGEGAINAQQKAEIQTRLKAWIDSHNSVKKTELTYPAAWGKFKKRFKVNSYHELHQDLFEKAVKWLNTQKAIIQSMKSAPKKDPTFRPSAIRFIKARCKELGDEFCYGDYIQRRFSKTSLADLDDDELRATRAYISKKKPI
;
A
#
# COMPACT_ATOMS: atom_id res chain seq x y z
N MET A 1 76.65 -3.84 -39.18
CA MET A 1 76.08 -3.29 -37.93
C MET A 1 74.61 -2.94 -38.22
N THR A 2 73.82 -3.95 -38.62
CA THR A 2 72.54 -3.71 -39.34
C THR A 2 71.44 -4.75 -39.02
N ASP A 3 71.76 -5.98 -38.61
CA ASP A 3 70.75 -7.02 -38.33
C ASP A 3 69.88 -6.81 -37.07
N ARG A 4 70.37 -6.07 -36.05
CA ARG A 4 69.62 -5.88 -34.80
C ARG A 4 68.49 -4.85 -34.91
N GLU A 5 68.60 -3.88 -35.82
CA GLU A 5 67.58 -2.85 -36.00
C GLU A 5 66.39 -3.37 -36.81
N ASP A 6 66.64 -4.21 -37.81
CA ASP A 6 65.58 -4.81 -38.62
C ASP A 6 64.76 -5.83 -37.82
N HIS A 7 65.40 -6.59 -36.92
CA HIS A 7 64.70 -7.46 -35.99
C HIS A 7 63.79 -6.68 -35.03
N LYS A 8 64.26 -5.54 -34.51
CA LYS A 8 63.45 -4.68 -33.65
C LYS A 8 62.26 -4.09 -34.39
N LYS A 9 62.45 -3.64 -35.64
CA LYS A 9 61.35 -3.14 -36.48
C LYS A 9 60.32 -4.23 -36.76
N LYS A 10 60.76 -5.44 -37.10
CA LYS A 10 59.86 -6.58 -37.36
C LYS A 10 59.05 -6.98 -36.12
N ILE A 11 59.66 -6.96 -34.94
CA ILE A 11 58.97 -7.21 -33.67
C ILE A 11 57.96 -6.09 -33.36
N ILE A 12 58.31 -4.83 -33.60
CA ILE A 12 57.41 -3.68 -33.40
C ILE A 12 56.21 -3.77 -34.35
N ASP A 13 56.42 -4.18 -35.61
CA ASP A 13 55.34 -4.32 -36.59
C ASP A 13 54.41 -5.49 -36.25
N ILE A 14 54.95 -6.61 -35.72
CA ILE A 14 54.14 -7.74 -35.21
C ILE A 14 53.30 -7.31 -33.99
N ILE A 15 53.87 -6.53 -33.06
CA ILE A 15 53.14 -6.02 -31.90
C ILE A 15 52.05 -5.02 -32.32
N LYS A 16 52.32 -4.17 -33.31
CA LYS A 16 51.34 -3.23 -33.86
C LYS A 16 50.20 -3.91 -34.60
N SER A 17 50.49 -4.99 -35.34
CA SER A 17 49.45 -5.78 -36.04
C SER A 17 48.64 -6.65 -35.06
N ALA A 18 49.24 -7.17 -34.00
CA ALA A 18 48.53 -7.89 -32.94
C ALA A 18 47.58 -7.00 -32.11
N ASN A 19 47.91 -5.70 -31.94
CA ASN A 19 47.05 -4.75 -31.21
C ASN A 19 45.90 -4.16 -32.06
N ASN A 20 45.86 -4.42 -33.37
CA ASN A 20 44.86 -3.84 -34.27
C ASN A 20 43.67 -4.76 -34.58
N GLU A 21 43.61 -5.95 -33.95
CA GLU A 21 42.51 -6.92 -34.11
C GLU A 21 41.63 -7.08 -32.86
N GLN A 22 41.74 -6.18 -31.88
CA GLN A 22 40.67 -6.04 -30.89
C GLN A 22 39.57 -5.14 -31.47
N GLU A 23 38.68 -5.74 -32.27
CA GLU A 23 37.36 -5.16 -32.49
C GLU A 23 36.71 -4.93 -31.12
N ASP A 24 36.55 -3.65 -30.78
CA ASP A 24 35.88 -3.16 -29.59
C ASP A 24 34.39 -3.53 -29.71
N THR A 25 34.06 -4.79 -29.41
CA THR A 25 32.69 -5.30 -29.35
C THR A 25 32.06 -4.76 -28.07
N GLN A 26 31.67 -3.49 -28.12
CA GLN A 26 30.76 -2.90 -27.16
C GLN A 26 29.53 -3.82 -27.07
N PRO A 27 29.21 -4.44 -25.91
CA PRO A 27 27.99 -5.21 -25.80
C PRO A 27 26.83 -4.23 -25.96
N SER A 28 26.17 -4.26 -27.10
CA SER A 28 24.95 -3.49 -27.35
C SER A 28 23.87 -4.00 -26.39
N SER A 29 23.77 -3.37 -25.23
CA SER A 29 22.71 -3.68 -24.27
C SER A 29 21.40 -3.14 -24.82
N ILE A 30 20.57 -4.03 -25.35
CA ILE A 30 19.24 -3.70 -25.83
C ILE A 30 18.29 -3.80 -24.64
N SER A 31 17.92 -2.64 -24.07
CA SER A 31 16.91 -2.57 -23.00
C SER A 31 15.52 -2.59 -23.62
N VAL A 32 14.86 -3.75 -23.60
CA VAL A 32 13.45 -3.87 -24.00
C VAL A 32 12.59 -3.65 -22.74
N ASN A 33 11.63 -2.71 -22.79
CA ASN A 33 10.67 -2.46 -21.72
C ASN A 33 9.25 -2.62 -22.29
N GLY A 34 8.51 -3.63 -21.84
CA GLY A 34 7.19 -3.97 -22.36
C GLY A 34 6.34 -4.74 -21.34
N ASN A 35 5.02 -4.60 -21.44
CA ASN A 35 4.04 -5.20 -20.52
C ASN A 35 3.44 -6.49 -21.12
N GLY A 36 4.28 -7.44 -21.53
CA GLY A 36 3.88 -8.77 -22.05
C GLY A 36 4.66 -9.25 -23.29
N ASN A 37 4.97 -10.56 -23.34
CA ASN A 37 5.73 -11.31 -24.36
C ASN A 37 6.97 -10.61 -24.93
N MET A 38 8.08 -10.70 -24.18
CA MET A 38 9.38 -10.21 -24.58
C MET A 38 10.02 -11.15 -25.59
N THR A 39 10.22 -10.70 -26.82
CA THR A 39 11.00 -11.42 -27.85
C THR A 39 12.34 -10.73 -28.00
N ALA A 40 13.40 -11.34 -27.48
CA ALA A 40 14.78 -10.93 -27.74
C ALA A 40 15.43 -11.93 -28.70
N GLY A 41 16.23 -11.44 -29.66
CA GLY A 41 16.87 -12.29 -30.68
C GLY A 41 18.00 -13.20 -30.17
N ARG A 42 18.14 -13.39 -28.85
CA ARG A 42 19.15 -14.20 -28.15
C ARG A 42 18.56 -14.80 -26.86
N ASP A 43 19.32 -15.67 -26.19
CA ASP A 43 18.92 -16.32 -24.94
C ASP A 43 18.51 -15.31 -23.86
N LEU A 44 17.26 -15.43 -23.41
CA LEU A 44 16.76 -14.70 -22.26
C LEU A 44 17.16 -15.43 -20.97
N ASN A 45 18.11 -14.88 -20.22
CA ASN A 45 18.41 -15.36 -18.86
C ASN A 45 17.34 -14.86 -17.88
N ILE A 46 16.15 -15.48 -17.93
CA ILE A 46 15.07 -15.23 -16.99
C ILE A 46 15.38 -16.06 -15.75
N ASN A 47 15.84 -15.41 -14.67
CA ASN A 47 15.91 -16.07 -13.36
C ASN A 47 14.50 -16.11 -12.75
N PRO A 48 13.78 -17.26 -12.76
CA PRO A 48 12.46 -17.31 -12.15
C PRO A 48 12.61 -17.08 -10.64
N ILE A 49 11.89 -16.10 -10.10
CA ILE A 49 11.77 -15.96 -8.65
C ILE A 49 10.95 -17.16 -8.17
N ILE A 50 11.63 -18.16 -7.61
CA ILE A 50 10.98 -19.35 -7.06
C ILE A 50 10.19 -18.93 -5.81
N GLN A 51 8.89 -18.69 -5.97
CA GLN A 51 8.00 -18.44 -4.84
C GLN A 51 7.64 -19.78 -4.20
N LYS A 52 8.04 -19.98 -2.94
CA LYS A 52 7.58 -21.13 -2.14
C LYS A 52 6.06 -21.04 -1.99
N LYS A 53 5.34 -21.89 -2.72
CA LYS A 53 3.89 -22.05 -2.57
C LYS A 53 3.65 -22.85 -1.30
N VAL A 54 3.37 -22.17 -0.20
CA VAL A 54 2.89 -22.83 1.03
C VAL A 54 1.48 -23.34 0.73
N VAL A 55 1.36 -24.65 0.59
CA VAL A 55 0.06 -25.33 0.49
C VAL A 55 -0.50 -25.44 1.89
N VAL A 56 -1.46 -24.58 2.20
CA VAL A 56 -2.10 -24.51 3.50
C VAL A 56 -3.16 -25.59 3.57
N LYS A 57 -2.93 -26.62 4.39
CA LYS A 57 -4.03 -27.42 4.93
C LYS A 57 -4.84 -26.47 5.81
N THR A 58 -6.12 -26.29 5.52
CA THR A 58 -7.07 -25.54 6.34
C THR A 58 -7.07 -26.17 7.73
N GLY A 59 -6.17 -25.71 8.61
CA GLY A 59 -6.10 -26.19 9.99
C GLY A 59 -7.34 -25.75 10.75
N GLU A 60 -7.76 -26.54 11.73
CA GLU A 60 -8.70 -26.12 12.77
C GLU A 60 -8.31 -24.72 13.26
N GLY A 61 -9.23 -23.75 13.13
CA GLY A 61 -9.00 -22.36 13.56
C GLY A 61 -8.79 -21.33 12.43
N ALA A 62 -8.83 -21.71 11.15
CA ALA A 62 -8.81 -20.75 10.04
C ALA A 62 -10.13 -19.96 9.92
N ILE A 63 -10.05 -18.69 9.49
CA ILE A 63 -11.24 -17.84 9.31
C ILE A 63 -12.25 -18.42 8.29
N ASN A 64 -13.54 -18.21 8.58
CA ASN A 64 -14.65 -18.60 7.71
C ASN A 64 -14.65 -17.79 6.40
N ALA A 65 -15.24 -18.32 5.33
CA ALA A 65 -15.51 -17.62 4.07
C ALA A 65 -16.20 -16.25 4.27
N GLN A 66 -17.17 -16.16 5.18
CA GLN A 66 -17.84 -14.88 5.47
C GLN A 66 -16.88 -13.83 6.04
N GLN A 67 -16.03 -14.22 6.98
CA GLN A 67 -15.01 -13.34 7.56
C GLN A 67 -13.97 -12.90 6.53
N LYS A 68 -13.60 -13.79 5.60
CA LYS A 68 -12.72 -13.43 4.47
C LYS A 68 -13.35 -12.34 3.60
N ALA A 69 -14.61 -12.52 3.22
CA ALA A 69 -15.34 -11.52 2.43
C ALA A 69 -15.41 -10.19 3.18
N GLU A 70 -15.61 -10.22 4.49
CA GLU A 70 -15.64 -9.02 5.34
C GLU A 70 -14.30 -8.27 5.34
N ILE A 71 -13.17 -8.97 5.46
CA ILE A 71 -11.83 -8.37 5.37
C ILE A 71 -11.61 -7.77 3.98
N GLN A 72 -11.98 -8.47 2.91
CA GLN A 72 -11.82 -7.98 1.54
C GLN A 72 -12.65 -6.71 1.29
N THR A 73 -13.90 -6.68 1.74
CA THR A 73 -14.76 -5.51 1.65
C THR A 73 -14.16 -4.32 2.40
N ARG A 74 -13.63 -4.54 3.61
CA ARG A 74 -12.95 -3.50 4.38
C ARG A 74 -11.66 -3.02 3.73
N LEU A 75 -10.89 -3.93 3.13
CA LEU A 75 -9.67 -3.59 2.40
C LEU A 75 -9.99 -2.70 1.19
N LYS A 76 -11.02 -3.05 0.40
CA LYS A 76 -11.52 -2.23 -0.70
C LYS A 76 -11.98 -0.85 -0.22
N ALA A 77 -12.82 -0.81 0.82
CA ALA A 77 -13.27 0.46 1.39
C ALA A 77 -12.12 1.36 1.90
N TRP A 78 -11.01 0.76 2.38
CA TRP A 78 -9.82 1.52 2.73
C TRP A 78 -9.09 2.07 1.50
N ILE A 79 -8.96 1.27 0.44
CA ILE A 79 -8.38 1.69 -0.84
C ILE A 79 -9.18 2.85 -1.45
N ASP A 80 -10.51 2.74 -1.48
CA ASP A 80 -11.39 3.76 -2.05
C ASP A 80 -11.24 5.09 -1.30
N SER A 81 -11.28 5.05 0.04
CA SER A 81 -11.01 6.23 0.87
C SER A 81 -9.60 6.77 0.69
N HIS A 82 -8.61 5.92 0.46
CA HIS A 82 -7.24 6.37 0.22
C HIS A 82 -7.11 7.13 -1.10
N ASN A 83 -7.70 6.59 -2.16
CA ASN A 83 -7.61 7.14 -3.51
C ASN A 83 -8.44 8.42 -3.67
N SER A 84 -9.53 8.58 -2.91
CA SER A 84 -10.25 9.86 -2.89
C SER A 84 -9.44 10.99 -2.24
N VAL A 85 -8.71 10.70 -1.15
CA VAL A 85 -8.05 11.74 -0.35
C VAL A 85 -6.61 12.02 -0.81
N LYS A 86 -5.82 10.98 -1.09
CA LYS A 86 -4.40 11.11 -1.42
C LYS A 86 -4.16 11.20 -2.92
N LYS A 87 -3.09 11.89 -3.29
CA LYS A 87 -2.63 11.95 -4.68
C LYS A 87 -2.07 10.61 -5.17
N THR A 88 -1.36 9.90 -4.29
CA THR A 88 -0.80 8.58 -4.62
C THR A 88 -1.90 7.54 -4.52
N GLU A 89 -2.14 6.83 -5.60
CA GLU A 89 -3.09 5.72 -5.62
C GLU A 89 -2.53 4.53 -4.85
N LEU A 90 -3.39 3.91 -4.05
CA LEU A 90 -3.11 2.65 -3.39
C LEU A 90 -3.79 1.54 -4.18
N THR A 91 -2.99 0.73 -4.87
CA THR A 91 -3.51 -0.43 -5.58
C THR A 91 -3.86 -1.55 -4.60
N TYR A 92 -4.78 -2.44 -5.02
CA TYR A 92 -5.15 -3.60 -4.21
C TYR A 92 -3.95 -4.47 -3.81
N PRO A 93 -2.99 -4.81 -4.70
CA PRO A 93 -1.80 -5.55 -4.31
C PRO A 93 -0.94 -4.83 -3.27
N ALA A 94 -0.83 -3.50 -3.33
CA ALA A 94 -0.07 -2.71 -2.37
C ALA A 94 -0.74 -2.67 -0.99
N ALA A 95 -2.07 -2.51 -0.95
CA ALA A 95 -2.86 -2.60 0.27
C ALA A 95 -2.76 -4.00 0.90
N TRP A 96 -2.89 -5.04 0.07
CA TRP A 96 -2.74 -6.42 0.50
C TRP A 96 -1.32 -6.72 1.02
N GLY A 97 -0.28 -6.21 0.36
CA GLY A 97 1.10 -6.32 0.83
C GLY A 97 1.30 -5.75 2.23
N LYS A 98 0.68 -4.60 2.53
CA LYS A 98 0.70 -4.00 3.89
C LYS A 98 -0.03 -4.88 4.91
N PHE A 99 -1.17 -5.43 4.54
CA PHE A 99 -1.92 -6.35 5.40
C PHE A 99 -1.12 -7.62 5.71
N LYS A 100 -0.60 -8.30 4.69
CA LYS A 100 0.22 -9.51 4.82
C LYS A 100 1.42 -9.28 5.74
N LYS A 101 2.15 -8.18 5.54
CA LYS A 101 3.30 -7.83 6.36
C LYS A 101 2.91 -7.60 7.83
N ARG A 102 1.74 -7.01 8.09
CA ARG A 102 1.27 -6.75 9.46
C ARG A 102 0.92 -8.02 10.21
N PHE A 103 0.21 -8.94 9.56
CA PHE A 103 -0.29 -10.17 10.18
C PHE A 103 0.61 -11.39 9.95
N LYS A 104 1.71 -11.22 9.20
CA LYS A 104 2.67 -12.28 8.81
C LYS A 104 1.98 -13.47 8.14
N VAL A 105 1.03 -13.19 7.25
CA VAL A 105 0.27 -14.19 6.47
C VAL A 105 0.58 -14.09 4.99
N ASN A 106 0.59 -15.22 4.28
CA ASN A 106 0.72 -15.27 2.82
C ASN A 106 -0.65 -15.19 2.12
N SER A 107 -1.69 -15.74 2.76
CA SER A 107 -3.06 -15.80 2.24
C SER A 107 -4.08 -15.49 3.34
N TYR A 108 -5.28 -15.03 2.95
CA TYR A 108 -6.41 -14.91 3.87
C TYR A 108 -6.75 -16.23 4.58
N HIS A 109 -6.44 -17.37 3.94
CA HIS A 109 -6.69 -18.71 4.47
C HIS A 109 -5.80 -19.08 5.66
N GLU A 110 -4.68 -18.38 5.83
CA GLU A 110 -3.73 -18.60 6.93
C GLU A 110 -4.06 -17.73 8.15
N LEU A 111 -5.04 -16.83 8.05
CA LEU A 111 -5.40 -15.99 9.18
C LEU A 111 -6.16 -16.83 10.21
N HIS A 112 -5.61 -16.88 11.43
CA HIS A 112 -6.26 -17.52 12.57
C HIS A 112 -7.49 -16.72 13.02
N GLN A 113 -8.50 -17.41 13.55
CA GLN A 113 -9.73 -16.82 14.05
C GLN A 113 -9.47 -15.71 15.10
N ASP A 114 -8.54 -15.93 16.02
CA ASP A 114 -8.21 -14.96 17.08
C ASP A 114 -7.58 -13.66 16.55
N LEU A 115 -7.06 -13.70 15.32
CA LEU A 115 -6.49 -12.53 14.65
C LEU A 115 -7.54 -11.76 13.85
N PHE A 116 -8.72 -12.32 13.63
CA PHE A 116 -9.79 -11.70 12.85
C PHE A 116 -10.17 -10.32 13.41
N GLU A 117 -10.50 -10.23 14.70
CA GLU A 117 -10.89 -8.95 15.30
C GLU A 117 -9.76 -7.92 15.24
N LYS A 118 -8.51 -8.37 15.44
CA LYS A 118 -7.32 -7.52 15.33
C LYS A 118 -7.13 -7.01 13.89
N ALA A 119 -7.41 -7.85 12.88
CA ALA A 119 -7.38 -7.49 11.47
C ALA A 119 -8.44 -6.46 11.11
N VAL A 120 -9.68 -6.67 11.55
CA VAL A 120 -10.79 -5.74 11.37
C VAL A 120 -10.49 -4.39 12.01
N LYS A 121 -10.04 -4.39 13.27
CA LYS A 121 -9.66 -3.17 14.00
C LYS A 121 -8.53 -2.43 13.29
N TRP A 122 -7.53 -3.15 12.80
CA TRP A 122 -6.42 -2.54 12.06
C TRP A 122 -6.88 -1.88 10.77
N LEU A 123 -7.71 -2.55 9.97
CA LEU A 123 -8.28 -1.98 8.73
C LEU A 123 -9.13 -0.75 9.00
N ASN A 124 -9.99 -0.81 10.02
CA ASN A 124 -10.79 0.33 10.43
C ASN A 124 -9.91 1.50 10.88
N THR A 125 -8.79 1.22 11.57
CA THR A 125 -7.81 2.23 11.96
C THR A 125 -7.15 2.87 10.75
N GLN A 126 -6.75 2.09 9.74
CA GLN A 126 -6.16 2.63 8.51
C GLN A 126 -7.14 3.56 7.79
N LYS A 127 -8.40 3.16 7.67
CA LYS A 127 -9.46 4.01 7.10
C LYS A 127 -9.67 5.29 7.94
N ALA A 128 -9.70 5.17 9.26
CA ALA A 128 -9.89 6.30 10.16
C ALA A 128 -8.76 7.33 10.07
N ILE A 129 -7.50 6.88 9.90
CA ILE A 129 -6.34 7.73 9.67
C ILE A 129 -6.54 8.57 8.40
N ILE A 130 -6.97 7.95 7.30
CA ILE A 130 -7.22 8.67 6.04
C ILE A 130 -8.32 9.72 6.22
N GLN A 131 -9.44 9.33 6.84
CA GLN A 131 -10.55 10.25 7.13
C GLN A 131 -10.17 11.36 8.12
N SER A 132 -9.12 11.18 8.94
CA SER A 132 -8.66 12.22 9.87
C SER A 132 -7.79 13.30 9.20
N MET A 133 -7.38 13.10 7.95
CA MET A 133 -6.53 14.04 7.22
C MET A 133 -7.26 15.35 6.94
N LYS A 134 -6.53 16.47 6.97
CA LYS A 134 -7.08 17.82 6.72
C LYS A 134 -7.72 17.96 5.34
N SER A 135 -7.23 17.21 4.35
CA SER A 135 -7.77 17.22 2.99
C SER A 135 -8.97 16.31 2.78
N ALA A 136 -9.33 15.46 3.75
CA ALA A 136 -10.41 14.50 3.59
C ALA A 136 -11.79 15.16 3.34
N PRO A 137 -12.22 16.19 4.10
CA PRO A 137 -13.53 16.79 3.89
C PRO A 137 -13.71 17.40 2.49
N LYS A 138 -12.64 18.01 1.97
CA LYS A 138 -12.65 18.67 0.66
C LYS A 138 -12.65 17.70 -0.53
N LYS A 139 -12.13 16.49 -0.34
CA LYS A 139 -11.87 15.54 -1.44
C LYS A 139 -12.76 14.31 -1.41
N ASP A 140 -13.28 13.95 -0.25
CA ASP A 140 -14.16 12.81 -0.08
C ASP A 140 -15.58 13.30 0.24
N PRO A 141 -16.52 13.28 -0.73
CA PRO A 141 -17.91 13.69 -0.48
C PRO A 141 -18.61 12.81 0.56
N THR A 142 -18.11 11.58 0.78
CA THR A 142 -18.66 10.67 1.80
C THR A 142 -18.16 10.98 3.21
N PHE A 143 -17.22 11.91 3.37
CA PHE A 143 -16.65 12.27 4.67
C PHE A 143 -17.71 12.74 5.65
N ARG A 144 -18.52 13.73 5.26
CA ARG A 144 -19.52 14.37 6.13
C ARG A 144 -20.56 13.38 6.65
N PRO A 145 -21.29 12.61 5.81
CA PRO A 145 -22.24 11.61 6.30
C PRO A 145 -21.55 10.51 7.12
N SER A 146 -20.34 10.10 6.75
CA SER A 146 -19.57 9.09 7.51
C SER A 146 -19.17 9.61 8.89
N ALA A 147 -18.76 10.86 9.01
CA ALA A 147 -18.37 11.47 10.28
C ALA A 147 -19.57 11.64 11.21
N ILE A 148 -20.72 12.10 10.70
CA ILE A 148 -21.96 12.19 11.47
C ILE A 148 -22.40 10.80 11.95
N ARG A 149 -22.40 9.79 11.06
CA ARG A 149 -22.76 8.41 11.42
C ARG A 149 -21.83 7.86 12.51
N PHE A 150 -20.53 8.12 12.41
CA PHE A 150 -19.57 7.72 13.42
C PHE A 150 -19.84 8.37 14.77
N ILE A 151 -20.08 9.69 14.79
CA ILE A 151 -20.38 10.42 16.03
C ILE A 151 -21.63 9.85 16.70
N LYS A 152 -22.72 9.69 15.94
CA LYS A 152 -23.98 9.12 16.45
C LYS A 152 -23.82 7.69 16.95
N ALA A 153 -23.16 6.83 16.17
CA ALA A 153 -22.91 5.44 16.57
C ALA A 153 -22.09 5.38 17.87
N ARG A 154 -21.06 6.21 17.99
CA ARG A 154 -20.22 6.24 19.18
C ARG A 154 -20.96 6.81 20.39
N CYS A 155 -21.76 7.86 20.24
CA CYS A 155 -22.60 8.37 21.32
C CYS A 155 -23.58 7.31 21.83
N LYS A 156 -24.20 6.53 20.92
CA LYS A 156 -25.03 5.38 21.30
C LYS A 156 -24.25 4.32 22.10
N GLU A 157 -23.01 4.01 21.72
CA GLU A 157 -22.14 3.10 22.48
C GLU A 157 -21.74 3.64 23.86
N LEU A 158 -21.73 4.96 24.03
CA LEU A 158 -21.43 5.61 25.32
C LEU A 158 -22.67 5.71 26.24
N GLY A 159 -23.85 5.31 25.77
CA GLY A 159 -25.11 5.40 26.52
C GLY A 159 -25.79 6.78 26.49
N ASP A 160 -25.25 7.74 25.74
CA ASP A 160 -25.80 9.10 25.60
C ASP A 160 -25.81 9.49 24.11
N GLU A 161 -27.00 9.54 23.51
CA GLU A 161 -27.19 9.85 22.09
C GLU A 161 -26.71 11.26 21.70
N PHE A 162 -26.69 12.19 22.66
CA PHE A 162 -26.33 13.60 22.46
C PHE A 162 -25.01 13.97 23.12
N CYS A 163 -24.12 12.99 23.32
CA CYS A 163 -22.85 13.16 24.02
C CYS A 163 -21.87 14.19 23.39
N TYR A 164 -22.16 14.65 22.17
CA TYR A 164 -21.46 15.71 21.45
C TYR A 164 -22.03 17.11 21.71
N GLY A 165 -23.27 17.24 22.18
CA GLY A 165 -24.04 18.48 22.28
C GLY A 165 -23.33 19.55 23.11
N ASP A 166 -22.94 19.21 24.34
CA ASP A 166 -22.20 20.11 25.23
C ASP A 166 -20.90 20.62 24.59
N TYR A 167 -20.15 19.72 23.94
CA TYR A 167 -18.90 20.08 23.28
C TYR A 167 -19.10 21.04 22.09
N ILE A 168 -20.09 20.79 21.23
CA ILE A 168 -20.34 21.65 20.07
C ILE A 168 -20.90 23.01 20.50
N GLN A 169 -21.74 23.04 21.53
CA GLN A 169 -22.28 24.27 22.08
C GLN A 169 -21.18 25.12 22.70
N ARG A 170 -20.32 24.52 23.53
CA ARG A 170 -19.28 25.26 24.26
C ARG A 170 -18.11 25.71 23.37
N ARG A 171 -17.82 24.99 22.28
CA ARG A 171 -16.67 25.26 21.40
C ARG A 171 -17.04 26.05 20.14
N PHE A 172 -18.23 25.82 19.59
CA PHE A 172 -18.65 26.39 18.30
C PHE A 172 -19.96 27.18 18.38
N SER A 173 -20.62 27.21 19.55
CA SER A 173 -21.92 27.87 19.75
C SER A 173 -23.01 27.33 18.81
N LYS A 174 -22.95 26.02 18.49
CA LYS A 174 -23.89 25.34 17.60
C LYS A 174 -24.59 24.19 18.31
N THR A 175 -25.85 23.94 17.92
CA THR A 175 -26.71 22.94 18.55
C THR A 175 -26.86 21.66 17.72
N SER A 176 -26.64 21.72 16.40
CA SER A 176 -26.82 20.59 15.48
C SER A 176 -25.54 20.21 14.75
N LEU A 177 -25.33 18.89 14.57
CA LEU A 177 -24.25 18.34 13.74
C LEU A 177 -24.34 18.78 12.27
N ALA A 178 -25.53 19.12 11.79
CA ALA A 178 -25.74 19.57 10.41
C ALA A 178 -25.14 20.97 10.17
N ASP A 179 -25.09 21.81 11.20
CA ASP A 179 -24.66 23.21 11.11
C ASP A 179 -23.14 23.36 11.24
N LEU A 180 -22.42 22.29 11.58
CA LEU A 180 -20.98 22.31 11.76
C LEU A 180 -20.25 22.47 10.44
N ASP A 181 -19.23 23.31 10.40
CA ASP A 181 -18.29 23.33 9.27
C ASP A 181 -17.47 22.02 9.26
N ASP A 182 -16.83 21.71 8.13
CA ASP A 182 -16.07 20.49 7.95
C ASP A 182 -14.90 20.35 8.95
N ASP A 183 -14.24 21.47 9.30
CA ASP A 183 -13.19 21.47 10.31
C ASP A 183 -13.72 21.27 11.73
N GLU A 184 -14.89 21.84 12.04
CA GLU A 184 -15.58 21.66 13.32
C GLU A 184 -16.09 20.23 13.48
N LEU A 185 -16.64 19.64 12.41
CA LEU A 185 -17.10 18.25 12.37
C LEU A 185 -15.93 17.29 12.56
N ARG A 186 -14.79 17.56 11.93
CA ARG A 186 -13.54 16.80 12.14
C ARG A 186 -13.06 16.89 13.59
N ALA A 187 -13.08 18.08 14.18
CA ALA A 187 -12.70 18.30 15.58
C ALA A 187 -13.65 17.56 16.55
N THR A 188 -14.95 17.59 16.28
CA THR A 188 -15.98 16.88 17.07
C THR A 188 -15.80 15.38 16.97
N ARG A 189 -15.58 14.83 15.77
CA ARG A 189 -15.28 13.41 15.57
C ARG A 189 -14.03 12.98 16.35
N ALA A 190 -12.97 13.79 16.35
CA ALA A 190 -11.73 13.51 17.08
C ALA A 190 -11.89 13.60 18.61
N TYR A 191 -12.83 14.42 19.10
CA TYR A 191 -13.18 14.48 20.52
C TYR A 191 -13.95 13.22 20.95
N ILE A 192 -15.00 12.85 20.20
CA ILE A 192 -15.83 11.68 20.49
C ILE A 192 -15.05 10.37 20.39
N SER A 193 -14.09 10.26 19.45
CA SER A 193 -13.25 9.05 19.35
C SER A 193 -12.36 8.80 20.56
N LYS A 194 -12.06 9.83 21.35
CA LYS A 194 -11.24 9.72 22.58
C LYS A 194 -12.07 9.39 23.82
N LYS A 195 -13.40 9.55 23.78
CA LYS A 195 -14.27 9.17 24.90
C LYS A 195 -14.28 7.64 25.06
N LYS A 196 -14.04 7.19 26.30
CA LYS A 196 -14.15 5.78 26.69
C LYS A 196 -15.60 5.47 27.04
N PRO A 197 -16.09 4.26 26.72
CA PRO A 197 -17.38 3.80 27.23
C PRO A 197 -17.31 3.72 28.75
N ILE A 198 -18.42 4.09 29.39
CA ILE A 198 -18.64 3.97 30.83
C ILE A 198 -18.82 2.49 31.16
#